data_AF-A0A960BR17-F1
#
_entry.id   AF-A0A960BR17-F1
#
_cell.length_a   1.000
_cell.length_b   1.000
_cell.length_c   1.000
_cell.angle_alpha   90.00
_cell.angle_beta   90.00
_cell.angle_gamma   90.00
#
_symmetry.space_group_name_H-M   'P 1'
#
loop_
_entity.id
_entity.type
_entity.pdbx_description
1 polymer ?
#
loop_
_entity_poly.entity_id
_entity_poly.type
_entity_poly.pdbx_seq_one_letter_code
_entity_poly.pdbx_strand_id
1 'polypeptide(L)'
;SLNVAPATRTRSVVKNRALAAAYAGAGQFGVEVFAPATANTLMAALLVRDLHDPQSAANPRRDLHNPMDLFADAANHGGLWRAAYEPRSVLTLAAVLGLFVRNA
;
A
#
# COMPACT_ATOMS: atom_id res chain seq x y z
N SER A 1 -4.37 2.93 16.93
CA SER A 1 -4.13 2.23 15.65
C SER A 1 -3.37 3.16 14.72
N LEU A 2 -2.34 2.64 14.03
CA LEU A 2 -1.50 3.36 13.07
C LEU A 2 -1.23 2.49 11.83
N ASN A 3 -2.30 2.09 11.14
CA ASN A 3 -2.21 1.19 10.00
C ASN A 3 -1.63 1.89 8.76
N VAL A 4 -0.65 1.26 8.12
CA VAL A 4 -0.09 1.71 6.83
C VAL A 4 -0.94 1.14 5.70
N ALA A 5 -1.65 2.03 5.00
CA ALA A 5 -2.51 1.66 3.88
C ALA A 5 -1.71 1.40 2.60
N PRO A 6 -2.22 0.51 1.71
CA PRO A 6 -1.56 0.22 0.45
C PRO A 6 -1.78 1.31 -0.59
N ALA A 7 -0.91 1.33 -1.60
CA ALA A 7 -1.14 2.11 -2.81
C ALA A 7 -2.48 1.70 -3.44
N THR A 8 -3.35 2.67 -3.73
CA THR A 8 -4.74 2.40 -4.14
C THR A 8 -5.12 3.25 -5.35
N ARG A 9 -5.78 2.64 -6.35
CA ARG A 9 -6.26 3.32 -7.57
C ARG A 9 -7.50 4.18 -7.31
N THR A 10 -7.41 5.14 -6.40
CA THR A 10 -8.50 6.06 -6.11
C THR A 10 -8.70 7.07 -7.25
N ARG A 11 -9.93 7.54 -7.42
CA ARG A 11 -10.29 8.52 -8.47
C ARG A 11 -9.43 9.80 -8.40
N SER A 12 -9.10 10.25 -7.20
CA SER A 12 -8.28 11.44 -6.99
C SER A 12 -6.83 11.28 -7.48
N VAL A 13 -6.30 10.05 -7.51
CA VAL A 13 -4.97 9.75 -8.04
C VAL A 13 -5.03 9.51 -9.54
N VAL A 14 -5.91 8.61 -9.99
CA VAL A 14 -5.93 8.17 -11.40
C VAL A 14 -6.50 9.22 -12.37
N LYS A 15 -7.10 10.30 -11.87
CA LYS A 15 -7.44 11.47 -12.72
C LYS A 15 -6.19 12.13 -13.33
N ASN A 16 -5.03 12.00 -12.69
CA ASN A 16 -3.76 12.41 -13.28
C ASN A 16 -3.22 11.28 -14.17
N ARG A 17 -3.08 11.56 -15.47
CA ARG A 17 -2.67 10.56 -16.48
C ARG A 17 -1.30 9.94 -16.20
N ALA A 18 -0.34 10.72 -15.71
CA ALA A 18 1.01 10.24 -15.41
C ALA A 18 0.99 9.29 -14.20
N LEU A 19 0.28 9.66 -13.12
CA LEU A 19 0.12 8.79 -11.95
C LEU A 19 -0.68 7.52 -12.28
N ALA A 20 -1.72 7.64 -13.11
CA ALA A 20 -2.48 6.48 -13.58
C ALA A 20 -1.61 5.50 -14.37
N ALA A 21 -0.72 6.01 -15.23
CA ALA A 21 0.22 5.17 -15.97
C ALA A 21 1.24 4.53 -15.00
N ALA A 22 1.82 5.29 -14.08
CA ALA A 22 2.74 4.74 -13.08
C ALA A 22 2.11 3.60 -12.26
N TYR A 23 0.85 3.76 -11.84
CA TYR A 23 0.11 2.72 -11.10
C TYR A 23 -0.25 1.50 -11.97
N ALA A 24 -0.34 1.66 -13.29
CA ALA A 24 -0.52 0.54 -14.20
C ALA A 24 0.78 -0.27 -14.37
N GLY A 25 1.94 0.39 -14.40
CA GLY A 25 3.25 -0.27 -14.51
C GLY A 25 3.89 -0.71 -13.19
N ALA A 26 3.37 -0.28 -12.03
CA ALA A 26 3.95 -0.55 -10.71
C ALA A 26 4.18 -2.04 -10.41
N GLY A 27 3.32 -2.92 -10.93
CA GLY A 27 3.44 -4.38 -10.75
C GLY A 27 4.74 -4.96 -11.32
N GLN A 28 5.33 -4.32 -12.35
CA GLN A 28 6.61 -4.74 -12.93
C GLN A 28 7.79 -4.55 -11.95
N PHE A 29 7.61 -3.74 -10.92
CA PHE A 29 8.59 -3.49 -9.87
C PHE A 29 8.20 -4.13 -8.53
N GLY A 30 7.27 -5.10 -8.55
CA GLY A 30 6.82 -5.82 -7.37
C GLY A 30 5.95 -4.99 -6.43
N VAL A 31 5.38 -3.88 -6.91
CA VAL A 31 4.46 -3.02 -6.14
C VAL A 31 3.03 -3.27 -6.57
N GLU A 32 2.21 -3.76 -5.65
CA GLU A 32 0.79 -3.96 -5.85
C GLU A 32 0.03 -2.66 -5.57
N VAL A 33 -0.79 -2.26 -6.55
CA VAL A 33 -1.74 -1.17 -6.39
C VAL A 33 -3.14 -1.76 -6.35
N PHE A 34 -3.85 -1.52 -5.26
CA PHE A 34 -5.13 -2.14 -4.96
C PHE A 34 -6.30 -1.39 -5.60
N ALA A 35 -7.40 -2.10 -5.84
CA ALA A 35 -8.68 -1.47 -6.10
C ALA A 35 -9.20 -0.77 -4.83
N PRO A 36 -9.91 0.37 -4.94
CA PRO A 36 -10.44 1.08 -3.77
C PRO A 36 -11.31 0.23 -2.84
N ALA A 37 -12.16 -0.63 -3.42
CA ALA A 37 -13.00 -1.53 -2.64
C ALA A 37 -12.16 -2.52 -1.82
N THR A 38 -11.15 -3.13 -2.43
CA THR A 38 -10.23 -4.06 -1.74
C THR A 38 -9.47 -3.37 -0.62
N ALA A 39 -8.90 -2.18 -0.88
CA ALA A 39 -8.19 -1.42 0.14
C ALA A 39 -9.12 -1.06 1.31
N ASN A 40 -10.36 -0.64 1.04
CA ASN A 40 -11.34 -0.33 2.07
C ASN A 40 -11.68 -1.56 2.94
N THR A 41 -11.94 -2.71 2.31
CA THR A 41 -12.21 -3.96 3.03
C THR A 41 -11.02 -4.38 3.90
N LEU A 42 -9.79 -4.28 3.38
CA LEU A 42 -8.59 -4.61 4.15
C LEU A 42 -8.42 -3.67 5.35
N MET A 43 -8.56 -2.35 5.15
CA MET A 43 -8.43 -1.39 6.26
C MET A 43 -9.53 -1.55 7.31
N ALA A 44 -10.75 -1.89 6.90
CA ALA A 44 -11.84 -2.21 7.82
C ALA A 44 -11.55 -3.48 8.63
N ALA A 45 -11.03 -4.53 7.99
CA ALA A 45 -10.63 -5.75 8.68
C ALA A 45 -9.50 -5.50 9.70
N LEU A 46 -8.50 -4.68 9.34
CA LEU A 46 -7.44 -4.27 10.27
C LEU A 46 -7.99 -3.47 11.45
N LEU A 47 -8.96 -2.57 11.22
CA LEU A 47 -9.63 -1.86 12.32
C LEU A 47 -10.35 -2.82 13.27
N VAL A 48 -11.06 -3.82 12.74
CA VAL A 48 -11.71 -4.84 13.58
C VAL A 48 -10.67 -5.61 14.38
N ARG A 49 -9.54 -6.00 13.77
CA ARG A 49 -8.43 -6.65 14.46
C ARG A 49 -7.88 -5.76 15.58
N ASP A 50 -7.64 -4.48 15.32
CA ASP A 50 -7.12 -3.52 16.31
C ASP A 50 -8.01 -3.36 17.54
N LEU A 51 -9.33 -3.54 17.38
CA LEU A 51 -10.30 -3.42 18.47
C LEU A 51 -10.45 -4.71 19.29
N HIS A 52 -10.26 -5.89 18.68
CA HIS A 52 -10.65 -7.16 19.28
C HIS A 52 -9.47 -8.09 19.59
N ASP A 53 -8.35 -7.95 18.91
CA ASP A 53 -7.19 -8.82 19.08
C ASP A 53 -6.32 -8.31 20.25
N PRO A 54 -6.19 -9.07 21.36
CA PRO A 54 -5.31 -8.69 22.47
C PRO A 54 -3.84 -8.59 22.04
N GLN A 55 -3.47 -9.27 20.95
CA GLN A 55 -2.16 -9.21 20.32
C GLN A 55 -2.07 -8.13 19.25
N SER A 56 -3.04 -7.22 19.04
CA SER A 56 -2.79 -6.08 18.16
C SER A 56 -1.74 -5.14 18.78
N ALA A 57 -0.83 -4.60 17.96
CA ALA A 57 0.07 -3.52 18.37
C ALA A 57 -0.69 -2.25 18.81
N ALA A 58 -1.94 -2.08 18.39
CA ALA A 58 -2.80 -0.97 18.81
C ALA A 58 -3.38 -1.12 20.22
N ASN A 59 -3.27 -2.32 20.84
CA ASN A 59 -3.76 -2.55 22.19
C ASN A 59 -2.84 -1.85 23.21
N PRO A 60 -3.32 -0.87 24.00
CA PRO A 60 -2.48 -0.12 24.94
C PRO A 60 -1.95 -0.97 26.11
N ARG A 61 -2.49 -2.18 26.31
CA ARG A 61 -2.02 -3.13 27.32
C ARG A 61 -0.94 -4.07 26.80
N ARG A 62 -0.64 -4.04 25.50
CA ARG A 62 0.43 -4.85 24.90
C ARG A 62 1.74 -4.09 24.97
N ASP A 63 2.74 -4.68 25.61
CA ASP A 63 4.11 -4.17 25.53
C ASP A 63 4.68 -4.40 24.13
N LEU A 64 5.21 -3.34 23.54
CA LEU A 64 5.87 -3.38 22.23
C LEU A 64 7.36 -3.58 22.42
N HIS A 65 7.98 -4.40 21.55
CA HIS A 65 9.43 -4.57 21.56
C HIS A 65 10.13 -3.32 21.01
N ASN A 66 9.55 -2.72 19.97
CA ASN A 66 10.01 -1.48 19.37
C ASN A 66 8.80 -0.54 19.13
N PRO A 67 8.91 0.77 19.38
CA PRO A 67 7.84 1.72 19.06
C PRO A 67 7.36 1.66 17.60
N MET A 68 8.24 1.28 16.67
CA MET A 68 7.91 1.12 15.24
C MET A 68 6.99 -0.07 14.94
N ASP A 69 6.80 -1.00 15.88
CA ASP A 69 5.86 -2.12 15.74
C ASP A 69 4.42 -1.62 15.55
N LEU A 70 4.10 -0.41 16.04
CA LEU A 70 2.83 0.28 15.79
C LEU A 70 2.53 0.50 14.29
N PHE A 71 3.58 0.67 13.49
CA PHE A 71 3.46 0.84 12.04
C PHE A 71 3.62 -0.49 11.31
N ALA A 72 4.54 -1.35 11.76
CA ALA A 72 4.96 -2.54 11.04
C ALA A 72 3.98 -3.73 11.18
N ASP A 73 3.38 -3.95 12.36
CA ASP A 73 2.57 -5.15 12.65
C ASP A 73 1.38 -5.33 11.68
N ALA A 74 0.75 -4.22 11.30
CA ALA A 74 -0.43 -4.19 10.43
C ALA A 74 -0.17 -3.47 9.10
N ALA A 75 1.09 -3.27 8.71
CA ALA A 75 1.41 -2.57 7.46
C ALA A 75 1.00 -3.39 6.23
N ASN A 76 0.13 -2.81 5.40
CA ASN A 76 -0.02 -3.25 4.02
C ASN A 76 0.73 -2.30 3.09
N HIS A 77 2.03 -2.52 2.93
CA HIS A 77 2.88 -1.69 2.09
C HIS A 77 2.84 -2.08 0.60
N GLY A 78 2.00 -3.04 0.20
CA GLY A 78 1.84 -3.46 -1.20
C GLY A 78 3.14 -3.86 -1.91
N GLY A 79 4.11 -4.44 -1.19
CA GLY A 79 5.43 -4.78 -1.74
C GLY A 79 6.48 -3.67 -1.71
N LEU A 80 6.10 -2.41 -1.47
CA LEU A 80 7.01 -1.25 -1.52
C LEU A 80 8.25 -1.37 -0.62
N TRP A 81 8.10 -1.82 0.62
CA TRP A 81 9.22 -1.98 1.57
C TRP A 81 10.16 -3.14 1.21
N ARG A 82 9.71 -4.05 0.35
CA ARG A 82 10.45 -5.23 -0.10
C ARG A 82 10.98 -5.05 -1.53
N ALA A 83 10.70 -3.91 -2.16
CA ALA A 83 11.12 -3.63 -3.53
C ALA A 83 12.65 -3.52 -3.60
N ALA A 84 13.23 -4.10 -4.64
CA ALA A 84 14.68 -4.00 -4.90
C ALA A 84 15.10 -2.60 -5.39
N TYR A 85 14.12 -1.76 -5.74
CA TYR A 85 14.35 -0.44 -6.30
C TYR A 85 13.76 0.63 -5.39
N GLU A 86 14.44 1.76 -5.33
CA GLU A 86 13.85 2.95 -4.75
C GLU A 86 12.69 3.45 -5.62
N PRO A 87 11.52 3.81 -5.06
CA PRO A 87 10.36 4.21 -5.87
C PRO A 87 10.67 5.35 -6.86
N ARG A 88 11.51 6.31 -6.44
CA ARG A 88 11.89 7.45 -7.28
C ARG A 88 12.71 7.04 -8.52
N SER A 89 13.48 5.97 -8.45
CA SER A 89 14.36 5.55 -9.56
C SER A 89 13.58 4.82 -10.66
N VAL A 90 12.45 4.20 -10.31
CA VAL A 90 11.63 3.40 -11.24
C VAL A 90 10.31 4.05 -11.61
N LEU A 91 9.90 5.15 -10.97
CA LEU A 91 8.60 5.78 -11.19
C LEU A 91 8.36 6.16 -12.67
N THR A 92 9.35 6.79 -13.31
CA THR A 92 9.25 7.19 -14.72
C THR A 92 9.17 5.97 -15.63
N LEU A 93 9.94 4.92 -15.34
CA LEU A 93 9.91 3.67 -16.10
C LEU A 93 8.56 2.95 -15.94
N ALA A 94 8.03 2.90 -14.71
CA ALA A 94 6.70 2.37 -14.43
C ALA A 94 5.61 3.15 -15.19
N ALA A 95 5.74 4.49 -15.30
CA ALA A 95 4.82 5.29 -16.07
C ALA A 95 4.87 4.97 -17.57
N VAL A 96 6.07 4.88 -18.16
CA VAL A 96 6.23 4.52 -19.58
C VAL A 96 5.68 3.13 -19.86
N LEU A 97 6.05 2.13 -19.06
CA LEU A 97 5.52 0.76 -19.20
C LEU A 97 4.01 0.73 -19.03
N GLY A 98 3.47 1.47 -18.08
CA GLY A 98 2.03 1.55 -17.84
C GLY A 98 1.24 2.22 -18.97
N LEU A 99 1.86 3.09 -19.78
CA LEU A 99 1.20 3.61 -20.99
C LEU A 99 0.95 2.49 -22.01
N PHE A 100 1.88 1.56 -22.16
CA PHE A 100 1.72 0.41 -23.06
C PHE A 100 0.68 -0.58 -22.52
N VAL A 101 0.67 -0.84 -21.21
CA VAL A 101 -0.32 -1.73 -20.57
C VAL A 101 -1.75 -1.18 -20.67
N ARG A 102 -1.93 0.15 -20.65
CA ARG A 102 -3.27 0.77 -20.76
C ARG A 102 -3.84 0.82 -22.18
N ASN A 103 -2.98 0.68 -23.18
CA ASN A 103 -3.35 0.77 -24.59
C ASN A 103 -3.40 -0.60 -25.30
N ALA A 104 -3.07 -1.68 -24.59
CA ALA A 104 -3.31 -3.06 -24.98
C ALA A 104 -4.68 -3.51 -24.45
#